data_AF-A0A1H8KEE6-F1
#
_entry.id   AF-A0A1H8KEE6-F1
#
_cell.length_a   1.000
_cell.length_b   1.000
_cell.length_c   1.000
_cell.angle_alpha   90.00
_cell.angle_beta   90.00
_cell.angle_gamma   90.00
#
_symmetry.space_group_name_H-M   'P 1'
#
loop_
_entity.id
_entity.type
_entity.pdbx_description
1 polymer ?
#
loop_
_entity_poly.entity_id
_entity_poly.type
_entity_poly.pdbx_seq_one_letter_code
_entity_poly.pdbx_strand_id
1 'polypeptide(L)'
;MKQLIINGDPGIRKNAVIEYDGEEYVCFAVARQGDWHGPDRVQLWCTVGSEDEREDYQYRRYIPNHLDTMSADADAVTVVESAT
;
A
#
# COMPACT_ATOMS: atom_id res chain seq x y z
N MET A 1 2.46 7.73 -7.65
CA MET A 1 2.07 6.42 -7.09
C MET A 1 3.34 5.65 -6.80
N LYS A 2 3.31 4.80 -5.78
CA LYS A 2 4.43 3.97 -5.34
C LYS A 2 3.92 2.57 -5.02
N GLN A 3 4.83 1.60 -5.04
CA GLN A 3 4.57 0.25 -4.54
C GLN A 3 5.10 0.16 -3.10
N LEU A 4 4.22 0.13 -2.11
CA LEU A 4 4.58 -0.02 -0.70
C LEU A 4 4.43 -1.49 -0.29
N ILE A 5 5.54 -2.14 0.04
CA ILE A 5 5.56 -3.50 0.58
C ILE A 5 5.62 -3.40 2.10
N ILE A 6 4.59 -3.90 2.78
CA ILE A 6 4.49 -3.92 4.23
C ILE A 6 4.77 -5.34 4.72
N ASN A 7 5.74 -5.49 5.61
CA ASN A 7 6.06 -6.74 6.28
C ASN A 7 5.16 -6.87 7.53
N GLY A 8 4.18 -7.76 7.47
CA GLY A 8 3.10 -7.86 8.46
C GLY A 8 1.78 -7.27 7.95
N ASP A 9 0.82 -7.12 8.86
CA ASP A 9 -0.53 -6.62 8.55
C ASP A 9 -0.95 -5.52 9.55
N PRO A 10 -0.88 -4.24 9.17
CA PRO A 10 -1.34 -3.12 10.00
C PRO A 10 -2.87 -2.91 9.92
N GLY A 11 -3.62 -3.82 9.26
CA GLY A 11 -5.06 -3.69 9.07
C GLY A 11 -5.47 -2.79 7.90
N ILE A 12 -4.54 -2.50 6.98
CA ILE A 12 -4.80 -1.66 5.80
C ILE A 12 -5.78 -2.32 4.82
N ARG A 13 -6.67 -1.52 4.25
CA ARG A 13 -7.64 -1.93 3.22
C ARG A 13 -7.58 -0.98 2.03
N LYS A 14 -8.15 -1.41 0.90
CA LYS A 14 -8.32 -0.54 -0.27
C LYS A 14 -9.13 0.71 0.12
N ASN A 15 -8.68 1.88 -0.31
CA ASN A 15 -9.16 3.22 0.03
C ASN A 15 -8.84 3.72 1.45
N ALA A 16 -8.05 2.99 2.24
CA ALA A 16 -7.56 3.54 3.51
C ALA A 16 -6.54 4.67 3.26
N VAL A 17 -6.48 5.64 4.16
CA VAL A 17 -5.42 6.65 4.23
C VAL A 17 -4.40 6.19 5.27
N ILE A 18 -3.13 6.19 4.89
CA ILE A 18 -2.01 5.79 5.76
C ILE A 18 -1.00 6.92 5.87
N GLU A 19 -0.26 6.95 6.97
CA GLU A 19 0.95 7.74 7.14
C GLU A 19 2.17 6.81 7.12
N TYR A 20 3.18 7.18 6.34
CA TYR A 20 4.46 6.49 6.27
C TYR A 20 5.58 7.50 5.96
N ASP A 21 6.66 7.47 6.74
CA ASP A 21 7.81 8.38 6.60
C ASP A 21 7.43 9.89 6.62
N GLY A 22 6.40 10.22 7.41
CA GLY A 22 5.88 11.60 7.54
C GLY A 22 5.03 12.09 6.36
N GLU A 23 4.69 11.21 5.41
CA GLU A 23 3.81 11.51 4.28
C GLU A 23 2.51 10.69 4.35
N GLU A 24 1.38 11.32 4.01
CA GLU A 24 0.10 10.63 3.87
C GLU A 24 -0.09 10.08 2.47
N TYR A 25 -0.60 8.85 2.39
CA TYR A 25 -0.91 8.17 1.14
C TYR A 25 -2.29 7.51 1.19
N VAL A 26 -2.96 7.52 0.05
CA VAL A 26 -4.16 6.72 -0.20
C VAL A 26 -3.74 5.35 -0.71
N CYS A 27 -4.29 4.31 -0.10
CA CYS A 27 -4.07 2.94 -0.52
C CYS A 27 -5.04 2.53 -1.64
N PHE A 28 -4.60 2.58 -2.90
CA PHE A 28 -5.44 2.27 -4.06
C PHE A 28 -5.67 0.77 -4.28
N ALA A 29 -4.69 -0.06 -3.91
CA ALA A 29 -4.75 -1.50 -4.03
C ALA A 29 -4.00 -2.17 -2.87
N VAL A 30 -4.48 -3.33 -2.42
CA VAL A 30 -3.79 -4.19 -1.45
C VAL A 30 -3.83 -5.62 -1.98
N ALA A 31 -2.68 -6.26 -2.06
CA ALA A 31 -2.55 -7.69 -2.31
C ALA A 31 -1.85 -8.37 -1.14
N ARG A 32 -2.46 -9.40 -0.58
CA ARG A 32 -1.88 -10.20 0.51
C ARG A 32 -1.02 -11.31 -0.06
N GLN A 33 0.22 -11.39 0.39
CA GLN A 33 1.22 -12.36 -0.05
C GLN A 33 1.59 -13.29 1.12
N GLY A 34 1.93 -14.53 0.77
CA GLY A 34 2.42 -15.52 1.72
C GLY A 34 1.36 -16.36 2.42
N ASP A 35 0.09 -16.31 2.00
CA ASP A 35 -0.97 -17.13 2.59
C ASP A 35 -0.81 -18.65 2.33
N TRP A 36 0.01 -19.04 1.36
CA TRP A 36 0.29 -20.45 1.05
C TRP A 36 1.79 -20.65 0.75
N HIS A 37 2.47 -21.51 1.52
CA HIS A 37 3.93 -21.69 1.48
C HIS A 37 4.73 -20.37 1.52
N GLY A 38 4.22 -19.41 2.29
CA GLY A 38 4.85 -18.10 2.45
C GLY A 38 5.91 -18.04 3.55
N PRO A 39 6.56 -16.88 3.69
CA PRO A 39 7.44 -16.57 4.81
C PRO A 39 6.70 -16.60 6.17
N ASP A 40 7.46 -16.58 7.28
CA ASP A 40 6.90 -16.64 8.65
C ASP A 40 5.92 -15.50 8.98
N ARG A 41 5.98 -14.40 8.23
CA ARG A 41 5.08 -13.24 8.32
C ARG A 41 4.53 -12.89 6.96
N VAL A 42 3.23 -12.57 6.89
CA VAL A 42 2.58 -12.12 5.66
C VAL A 42 3.20 -10.82 5.15
N GLN A 43 3.07 -10.57 3.85
CA GLN A 43 3.42 -9.27 3.27
C GLN A 43 2.21 -8.68 2.56
N LEU A 44 1.97 -7.39 2.75
CA LEU A 44 0.97 -6.65 1.99
C LEU A 44 1.65 -5.83 0.92
N TRP A 45 1.28 -6.05 -0.33
CA TRP A 45 1.78 -5.29 -1.47
C TRP A 45 0.72 -4.26 -1.83
N CYS A 46 1.01 -3.01 -1.53
CA CYS A 46 0.08 -1.91 -1.67
C CYS A 46 0.49 -0.98 -2.82
N THR A 47 -0.45 -0.60 -3.67
CA THR A 47 -0.25 0.55 -4.57
C THR A 47 -0.78 1.78 -3.85
N VAL A 48 0.10 2.74 -3.58
CA VAL A 48 -0.20 3.93 -2.78
C VAL A 48 0.10 5.20 -3.57
N GLY A 49 -0.55 6.32 -3.26
CA GLY A 49 -0.27 7.61 -3.89
C GLY A 49 -1.06 8.74 -3.22
N SER A 50 -0.88 9.98 -3.70
CA SER A 50 -1.72 11.09 -3.22
C SER A 50 -3.13 11.01 -3.79
N GLU A 51 -4.10 11.70 -3.19
CA GLU A 51 -5.48 11.69 -3.68
C GLU A 51 -5.60 12.18 -5.14
N ASP A 52 -4.76 13.12 -5.57
CA ASP A 52 -4.73 13.63 -6.95
C ASP A 52 -4.39 12.55 -7.99
N GLU A 53 -3.68 11.49 -7.58
CA GLU A 53 -3.27 10.38 -8.47
C GLU A 53 -4.37 9.31 -8.62
N ARG A 54 -5.51 9.48 -7.94
CA ARG A 54 -6.61 8.52 -7.96
C ARG A 54 -7.16 8.29 -9.36
N GLU A 55 -7.27 9.34 -10.18
CA GLU A 55 -7.73 9.22 -11.57
C GLU A 55 -6.73 8.41 -12.41
N ASP A 56 -5.43 8.67 -12.25
CA ASP A 56 -4.37 7.96 -12.97
C ASP A 56 -4.34 6.48 -12.59
N TYR A 57 -4.57 6.15 -11.32
CA TYR A 57 -4.76 4.77 -10.88
C TYR A 57 -5.97 4.11 -11.57
N GLN A 58 -7.14 4.76 -11.53
CA GLN A 58 -8.39 4.23 -12.09
C GLN A 58 -8.31 3.96 -13.59
N TYR A 59 -7.73 4.89 -14.35
CA TYR A 59 -7.57 4.75 -15.80
C TYR A 59 -6.26 4.06 -16.20
N ARG A 60 -5.47 3.58 -15.24
CA ARG A 60 -4.17 2.91 -15.46
C ARG A 60 -3.23 3.74 -16.33
N ARG A 61 -3.15 5.05 -16.08
CA ARG A 61 -2.23 5.99 -16.75
C ARG A 61 -0.82 5.90 -16.16
N TYR A 62 -0.35 4.69 -15.89
CA TYR A 62 0.95 4.40 -15.32
C TYR A 62 1.38 2.99 -15.72
N ILE A 63 2.67 2.70 -15.61
CA ILE A 63 3.21 1.34 -15.82
C ILE A 63 3.49 0.75 -14.43
N PRO A 64 2.79 -0.31 -14.00
CA PRO A 64 2.96 -0.87 -12.65
C PRO A 64 4.41 -1.23 -12.31
N ASN A 65 5.16 -1.76 -13.27
CA ASN A 65 6.56 -2.15 -13.08
C ASN A 65 7.53 -0.97 -12.99
N HIS A 66 7.08 0.26 -13.24
CA HIS A 66 7.90 1.48 -13.13
C HIS A 66 7.63 2.26 -11.84
N LEU A 67 6.73 1.79 -10.98
CA LEU A 67 6.49 2.44 -9.70
C LEU A 67 7.69 2.23 -8.77
N ASP A 68 8.14 3.32 -8.15
CA ASP A 68 9.14 3.24 -7.09
C ASP A 68 8.64 2.35 -5.96
N THR A 69 9.50 1.44 -5.51
CA THR A 69 9.16 0.48 -4.46
C THR A 69 9.73 0.92 -3.12
N MET A 70 8.88 0.94 -2.10
CA MET A 70 9.21 1.18 -0.71
C MET A 70 8.94 -0.08 0.11
N SER A 71 9.68 -0.27 1.20
CA SER A 71 9.48 -1.40 2.12
C SER A 71 9.46 -0.90 3.55
N ALA A 72 8.47 -1.36 4.33
CA ALA A 72 8.29 -1.00 5.74
C ALA A 72 7.90 -2.24 6.56
N ASP A 73 8.14 -2.21 7.86
CA ASP A 73 7.48 -3.12 8.81
C ASP A 73 6.08 -2.56 9.16
N ALA A 74 5.16 -3.44 9.54
CA ALA A 74 3.77 -3.04 9.82
C ALA A 74 3.65 -1.98 10.93
N ASP A 75 4.53 -2.01 11.92
CA ASP A 75 4.59 -1.03 13.02
C ASP A 75 5.08 0.36 12.59
N ALA A 76 5.70 0.49 11.42
CA ALA A 76 6.10 1.77 10.84
C ALA A 76 5.00 2.45 10.01
N VAL A 77 3.85 1.79 9.81
CA VAL A 77 2.74 2.30 9.01
C VAL A 77 1.52 2.56 9.90
N THR A 78 1.04 3.80 9.92
CA THR A 78 -0.14 4.18 10.68
C THR A 78 -1.35 4.30 9.75
N VAL A 79 -2.46 3.65 10.09
CA VAL A 79 -3.74 3.84 9.38
C VAL A 79 -4.45 5.05 9.98
N VAL A 80 -4.50 6.16 9.23
CA VAL A 80 -5.10 7.43 9.65
C VAL A 80 -6.60 7.40 9.44
N GLU A 81 -7.05 6.87 8.30
CA GLU A 81 -8.46 6.68 7.98
C GLU A 81 -8.69 5.27 7.46
N SER A 82 -9.61 4.53 8.10
CA SER A 82 -10.02 3.22 7.63
C SER A 82 -10.96 3.33 6.43
N ALA A 83 -10.83 2.41 5.47
CA ALA A 83 -11.75 2.31 4.35
C ALA A 83 -13.20 2.16 4.84
N THR A 84 -14.08 3.05 4.38
CA THR A 84 -15.53 2.95 4.59
C THR A 84 -16.17 1.93 3.65
#